data_AF-A0A641PPF4-F1
#
_entry.id   AF-A0A641PPF4-F1
#
_cell.length_a   1.000
_cell.length_b   1.000
_cell.length_c   1.000
_cell.angle_alpha   90.00
_cell.angle_beta   90.00
_cell.angle_gamma   90.00
#
_symmetry.space_group_name_H-M   'P 1'
#
loop_
_entity.id
_entity.type
_entity.pdbx_description
1 polymer ?
#
loop_
_entity_poly.entity_id
_entity_poly.type
_entity_poly.pdbx_seq_one_letter_code
_entity_poly.pdbx_strand_id
1 'polypeptide(L)'
;NNQQKKLPLLDAMNNLVNKGYSLTSASKWLTFTSKINKKVMDCAIDGNIVDELKNTNGLERGLRLLQAAEGIFKETTIQARTVIDWIISKYEKTSDNLKPEFTNKMVRFLKNISKEDADYIEKAKGTRGGDTKENIINNKLSGLWEEFEK
;
A
#
# COMPACT_ATOMS: atom_id res chain seq x y z
N ASN A 1 -11.15 23.27 26.91
CA ASN A 1 -10.72 21.89 26.60
C ASN A 1 -10.72 21.68 25.09
N ASN A 2 -9.66 22.08 24.40
CA ASN A 2 -9.44 21.69 23.00
C ASN A 2 -8.87 20.28 23.00
N GLN A 3 -9.73 19.27 23.14
CA GLN A 3 -9.37 17.93 22.70
C GLN A 3 -9.21 18.03 21.18
N GLN A 4 -7.97 18.26 20.71
CA GLN A 4 -7.64 18.05 19.31
C GLN A 4 -8.12 16.64 18.97
N LYS A 5 -9.16 16.56 18.15
CA LYS A 5 -9.70 15.29 17.68
C LYS A 5 -8.54 14.57 17.01
N LYS A 6 -8.12 13.42 17.56
CA LYS A 6 -7.04 12.64 16.99
C LYS A 6 -7.46 12.20 15.60
N LEU A 7 -6.72 12.60 14.57
CA LEU A 7 -6.98 12.25 13.17
C LEU A 7 -5.87 11.32 12.68
N PRO A 8 -5.85 10.06 13.15
CA PRO A 8 -4.72 9.17 12.92
C PRO A 8 -4.49 8.87 11.43
N LEU A 9 -5.55 8.92 10.60
CA LEU A 9 -5.39 8.79 9.14
C LEU A 9 -4.73 10.03 8.53
N LEU A 10 -5.09 11.25 8.97
CA LEU A 10 -4.45 12.48 8.52
C LEU A 10 -2.97 12.51 8.92
N ASP A 11 -2.67 12.13 10.17
CA ASP A 11 -1.30 12.02 10.67
C ASP A 11 -0.48 11.01 9.83
N ALA A 12 -1.06 9.83 9.56
CA ALA A 12 -0.41 8.81 8.75
C ALA A 12 -0.19 9.27 7.29
N MET A 13 -1.18 9.93 6.68
CA MET A 13 -1.07 10.50 5.34
C MET A 13 0.06 11.53 5.27
N ASN A 14 0.11 12.48 6.21
CA ASN A 14 1.17 13.48 6.30
C ASN A 14 2.55 12.83 6.45
N ASN A 15 2.67 11.81 7.29
CA ASN A 15 3.92 11.08 7.47
C ASN A 15 4.40 10.42 6.17
N LEU A 16 3.51 9.76 5.41
CA LEU A 16 3.88 9.14 4.14
C LEU A 16 4.22 10.18 3.06
N VAL A 17 3.46 11.27 2.97
CA VAL A 17 3.75 12.35 2.00
C VAL A 17 5.11 13.00 2.30
N ASN A 18 5.44 13.24 3.57
CA ASN A 18 6.74 13.77 3.98
C ASN A 18 7.89 12.79 3.71
N LYS A 19 7.61 11.47 3.70
CA LYS A 19 8.53 10.42 3.24
C LYS A 19 8.58 10.29 1.71
N GLY A 20 7.96 11.17 0.93
CA GLY A 20 8.04 11.16 -0.53
C GLY A 20 7.01 10.28 -1.25
N TYR A 21 6.02 9.72 -0.54
CA TYR A 21 4.92 9.01 -1.18
C TYR A 21 4.01 10.02 -1.89
N SER A 22 3.59 9.70 -3.12
CA SER A 22 2.48 10.44 -3.74
C SER A 22 1.20 10.28 -2.89
N LEU A 23 0.31 11.29 -2.90
CA LEU A 23 -0.98 11.21 -2.20
C LEU A 23 -1.77 9.96 -2.56
N THR A 24 -1.77 9.58 -3.85
CA THR A 24 -2.47 8.37 -4.29
C THR A 24 -1.83 7.11 -3.73
N SER A 25 -0.49 7.02 -3.67
CA SER A 25 0.19 5.87 -3.07
C SER A 25 -0.09 5.78 -1.57
N ALA A 26 0.04 6.88 -0.84
CA ALA A 26 -0.25 6.96 0.59
C ALA A 26 -1.72 6.58 0.89
N SER A 27 -2.67 7.13 0.13
CA SER A 27 -4.10 6.80 0.26
C SER A 27 -4.35 5.32 0.06
N LYS A 28 -3.73 4.71 -0.97
CA LYS A 28 -3.89 3.28 -1.26
C LYS A 28 -3.28 2.41 -0.18
N TRP A 29 -2.09 2.73 0.32
CA TRP A 29 -1.49 2.01 1.44
C TRP A 29 -2.40 2.05 2.68
N LEU A 30 -2.89 3.23 3.05
CA LEU A 30 -3.60 3.42 4.32
C LEU A 30 -5.08 3.05 4.27
N THR A 31 -5.70 3.02 3.09
CA THR A 31 -7.17 2.84 2.97
C THR A 31 -7.58 1.80 1.93
N PHE A 32 -6.66 1.28 1.11
CA PHE A 32 -6.95 0.51 -0.11
C PHE A 32 -7.81 1.28 -1.14
N THR A 33 -7.87 2.60 -1.04
CA THR A 33 -8.59 3.45 -1.99
C THR A 33 -7.74 4.66 -2.37
N SER A 34 -8.09 5.34 -3.44
CA SER A 34 -7.51 6.64 -3.81
C SER A 34 -8.35 7.84 -3.32
N LYS A 35 -9.23 7.63 -2.32
CA LYS A 35 -10.18 8.66 -1.86
C LYS A 35 -9.53 9.84 -1.15
N ILE A 36 -8.37 9.64 -0.51
CA ILE A 36 -7.60 10.75 0.08
C ILE A 36 -6.80 11.43 -1.04
N ASN A 37 -7.44 12.39 -1.69
CA ASN A 37 -6.88 13.18 -2.78
C ASN A 37 -6.56 14.61 -2.32
N LYS A 38 -6.04 15.43 -3.25
CA LYS A 38 -5.66 16.81 -2.95
C LYS A 38 -6.80 17.62 -2.32
N LYS A 39 -8.04 17.51 -2.81
CA LYS A 39 -9.19 18.26 -2.26
C LYS A 39 -9.45 17.90 -0.79
N VAL A 40 -9.37 16.61 -0.47
CA VAL A 40 -9.53 16.13 0.92
C VAL A 40 -8.45 16.70 1.84
N MET A 41 -7.21 16.77 1.37
CA MET A 41 -6.10 17.36 2.12
C MET A 41 -6.23 18.88 2.26
N ASP A 42 -6.63 19.59 1.19
CA ASP A 42 -6.86 21.03 1.20
C ASP A 42 -7.96 21.38 2.23
N CYS A 43 -9.07 20.62 2.26
CA CYS A 43 -10.09 20.79 3.29
C CYS A 43 -9.53 20.65 4.72
N ALA A 44 -8.64 19.68 4.96
CA ALA A 44 -8.03 19.49 6.28
C ALA A 44 -7.12 20.65 6.67
N ILE A 45 -6.38 21.23 5.72
CA ILE A 45 -5.54 22.42 5.92
C ILE A 45 -6.41 23.62 6.33
N ASP A 46 -7.58 23.76 5.71
CA ASP A 46 -8.56 24.80 6.05
C ASP A 46 -9.32 24.53 7.37
N GLY A 47 -8.99 23.45 8.09
CA GLY A 47 -9.65 23.04 9.33
C GLY A 47 -10.97 22.29 9.14
N ASN A 48 -11.35 22.01 7.89
CA ASN A 48 -12.58 21.29 7.53
C ASN A 48 -12.33 19.78 7.42
N ILE A 49 -12.57 19.06 8.52
CA ILE A 49 -12.35 17.60 8.56
C ILE A 49 -13.53 16.83 7.95
N VAL A 50 -13.34 16.40 6.70
CA VAL A 50 -14.28 15.56 5.94
C VAL A 50 -14.29 14.10 6.40
N ASP A 51 -15.32 13.35 6.00
CA ASP A 51 -15.57 11.99 6.51
C ASP A 51 -14.53 10.97 6.05
N GLU A 52 -13.92 11.18 4.88
CA GLU A 52 -12.83 10.33 4.39
C GLU A 52 -11.66 10.27 5.36
N LEU A 53 -11.32 11.37 6.04
CA LEU A 53 -10.24 11.43 7.03
C LEU A 53 -10.63 10.85 8.39
N LYS A 54 -11.92 10.64 8.64
CA LYS A 54 -12.43 9.97 9.84
C LYS A 54 -12.47 8.46 9.68
N ASN A 55 -12.41 7.94 8.45
CA ASN A 55 -12.51 6.51 8.17
C ASN A 55 -11.17 5.79 8.39
N THR A 56 -11.01 5.18 9.55
CA THR A 56 -9.80 4.43 9.93
C THR A 56 -9.89 2.93 9.68
N ASN A 57 -10.95 2.43 9.03
CA ASN A 57 -11.21 0.99 8.90
C ASN A 57 -10.09 0.22 8.17
N GLY A 58 -9.36 0.89 7.28
CA GLY A 58 -8.21 0.31 6.56
C GLY A 58 -6.85 0.59 7.20
N LEU A 59 -6.78 1.49 8.19
CA LEU A 59 -5.52 2.11 8.62
C LEU A 59 -4.56 1.10 9.24
N GLU A 60 -5.03 0.29 10.18
CA GLU A 60 -4.18 -0.73 10.84
C GLU A 60 -3.65 -1.75 9.82
N ARG A 61 -4.54 -2.26 8.95
CA ARG A 61 -4.15 -3.17 7.85
C ARG A 61 -3.08 -2.54 6.99
N GLY A 62 -3.30 -1.30 6.55
CA GLY A 62 -2.40 -0.56 5.70
C GLY A 62 -1.01 -0.40 6.30
N LEU A 63 -0.94 0.04 7.56
CA LEU A 63 0.32 0.22 8.28
C LEU A 63 1.08 -1.10 8.46
N ARG A 64 0.38 -2.20 8.78
CA ARG A 64 1.00 -3.52 8.95
C ARG A 64 1.61 -4.05 7.64
N LEU A 65 0.91 -3.86 6.52
CA LEU A 65 1.39 -4.26 5.20
C LEU A 65 2.56 -3.38 4.74
N LEU A 66 2.46 -2.06 4.97
CA LEU A 66 3.52 -1.13 4.62
C LEU A 66 4.80 -1.44 5.41
N GLN A 67 4.71 -1.67 6.72
CA GLN A 67 5.85 -2.04 7.55
C GLN A 67 6.49 -3.36 7.11
N ALA A 68 5.68 -4.34 6.70
CA ALA A 68 6.20 -5.60 6.17
C ALA A 68 6.94 -5.40 4.83
N ALA A 69 6.41 -4.55 3.95
CA ALA A 69 7.05 -4.21 2.69
C ALA A 69 8.33 -3.37 2.88
N GLU A 70 8.34 -2.41 3.81
CA GLU A 70 9.52 -1.61 4.21
C GLU A 70 10.68 -2.48 4.71
N GLY A 71 10.39 -3.64 5.30
CA GLY A 71 11.43 -4.57 5.76
C GLY A 71 12.13 -5.36 4.66
N ILE A 72 11.65 -5.28 3.41
CA ILE A 72 12.06 -6.15 2.31
C ILE A 72 12.50 -5.35 1.09
N PHE A 73 11.71 -4.34 0.72
CA PHE A 73 11.94 -3.52 -0.46
C PHE A 73 12.53 -2.17 -0.07
N LYS A 74 13.34 -1.61 -0.97
CA LYS A 74 13.79 -0.22 -0.93
C LYS A 74 12.62 0.74 -0.93
N GLU A 75 12.83 1.88 -0.27
CA GLU A 75 11.85 2.95 -0.11
C GLU A 75 11.23 3.41 -1.45
N THR A 76 12.04 3.58 -2.50
CA THR A 76 11.55 3.99 -3.83
C THR A 76 10.58 2.99 -4.46
N THR A 77 10.70 1.71 -4.12
CA THR A 77 9.83 0.64 -4.63
C THR A 77 8.47 0.65 -3.94
N ILE A 78 8.44 0.90 -2.64
CA ILE A 78 7.20 0.96 -1.85
C ILE A 78 6.47 2.31 -1.96
N GLN A 79 7.21 3.40 -2.24
CA GLN A 79 6.63 4.70 -2.59
C GLN A 79 5.85 4.63 -3.91
N ALA A 80 6.32 3.81 -4.85
CA ALA A 80 5.62 3.55 -6.10
C ALA A 80 4.32 2.77 -5.86
N ARG A 81 3.33 2.96 -6.73
CA ARG A 81 2.00 2.35 -6.56
C ARG A 81 1.96 0.86 -6.91
N THR A 82 2.94 0.33 -7.65
CA THR A 82 2.88 -1.01 -8.22
C THR A 82 2.66 -2.11 -7.18
N VAL A 83 3.41 -2.11 -6.08
CA VAL A 83 3.29 -3.15 -5.04
C VAL A 83 1.93 -3.09 -4.35
N ILE A 84 1.50 -1.89 -3.93
CA ILE A 84 0.19 -1.73 -3.26
C ILE A 84 -0.99 -2.01 -4.21
N ASP A 85 -0.87 -1.63 -5.48
CA ASP A 85 -1.90 -1.93 -6.48
C ASP A 85 -2.05 -3.44 -6.69
N TRP A 86 -0.93 -4.16 -6.71
CA TRP A 86 -0.94 -5.62 -6.73
C TRP A 86 -1.57 -6.21 -5.46
N ILE A 87 -1.20 -5.74 -4.27
CA ILE A 87 -1.79 -6.22 -3.00
C ILE A 87 -3.31 -6.00 -2.98
N ILE A 88 -3.77 -4.80 -3.38
CA ILE A 88 -5.20 -4.48 -3.46
C ILE A 88 -5.89 -5.42 -4.44
N SER A 89 -5.30 -5.71 -5.60
CA SER A 89 -5.87 -6.64 -6.57
C SER A 89 -6.05 -8.07 -6.01
N LYS A 90 -5.13 -8.52 -5.13
CA LYS A 90 -5.26 -9.81 -4.45
C LYS A 90 -6.33 -9.77 -3.36
N TYR A 91 -6.43 -8.67 -2.62
CA TYR A 91 -7.48 -8.48 -1.63
C TYR A 91 -8.88 -8.47 -2.25
N GLU A 92 -9.06 -7.79 -3.39
CA GLU A 92 -10.33 -7.72 -4.11
C GLU A 92 -10.76 -9.08 -4.67
N LYS A 93 -9.80 -9.93 -5.08
CA LYS A 93 -10.07 -11.30 -5.53
C LYS A 93 -10.27 -12.30 -4.37
N THR A 94 -9.99 -11.90 -3.13
CA THR A 94 -10.18 -12.76 -1.96
C THR A 94 -11.65 -12.76 -1.57
N SER A 95 -12.25 -13.95 -1.40
CA SER A 95 -13.64 -14.10 -0.94
C SER A 95 -13.86 -13.40 0.40
N ASP A 96 -15.06 -12.83 0.62
CA ASP A 96 -15.36 -12.02 1.80
C ASP A 96 -15.11 -12.74 3.13
N ASN A 97 -15.36 -14.05 3.19
CA ASN A 97 -15.09 -14.88 4.36
C ASN A 97 -13.59 -15.05 4.67
N LEU A 98 -12.70 -14.82 3.69
CA LEU A 98 -11.24 -14.92 3.84
C LEU A 98 -10.54 -13.57 3.98
N LYS A 99 -11.24 -12.46 3.69
CA LYS A 99 -10.70 -11.09 3.87
C LYS A 99 -10.20 -10.77 5.29
N PRO A 100 -10.81 -11.29 6.39
CA PRO A 100 -10.27 -11.10 7.73
C PRO A 100 -8.84 -11.64 7.89
N GLU A 101 -8.53 -12.77 7.27
CA GLU A 101 -7.22 -13.43 7.36
C GLU A 101 -6.21 -12.95 6.30
N PHE A 102 -6.70 -12.31 5.23
CA PHE A 102 -5.86 -11.84 4.13
C PHE A 102 -4.66 -11.03 4.62
N THR A 103 -4.88 -10.08 5.53
CA THR A 103 -3.81 -9.20 6.02
C THR A 103 -2.70 -9.98 6.69
N ASN A 104 -3.05 -10.94 7.55
CA ASN A 104 -2.07 -11.78 8.25
C ASN A 104 -1.26 -12.60 7.25
N LYS A 105 -1.94 -13.20 6.26
CA LYS A 105 -1.31 -14.01 5.21
C LYS A 105 -0.37 -13.17 4.34
N MET A 106 -0.83 -12.01 3.89
CA MET A 106 -0.04 -11.10 3.05
C MET A 106 1.18 -10.53 3.79
N VAL A 107 1.06 -10.22 5.09
CA VAL A 107 2.22 -9.83 5.91
C VAL A 107 3.24 -10.96 6.01
N ARG A 108 2.81 -12.22 6.20
CA ARG A 108 3.72 -13.37 6.22
C ARG A 108 4.37 -13.60 4.85
N PHE A 109 3.61 -13.47 3.78
CA PHE A 109 4.14 -13.56 2.42
C PHE A 109 5.24 -12.53 2.17
N LEU A 110 4.97 -11.24 2.41
CA LEU A 110 5.94 -10.18 2.19
C LEU A 110 7.25 -10.46 2.93
N LYS A 111 7.15 -10.87 4.20
CA LYS A 111 8.32 -11.22 5.04
C LYS A 111 9.09 -12.45 4.57
N ASN A 112 8.51 -13.31 3.74
CA ASN A 112 9.15 -14.50 3.18
C ASN A 112 9.69 -14.29 1.77
N ILE A 113 9.53 -13.10 1.17
CA ILE A 113 10.17 -12.79 -0.11
C ILE A 113 11.69 -12.78 0.11
N SER A 114 12.40 -13.57 -0.69
CA SER A 114 13.85 -13.68 -0.62
C SER A 114 14.52 -12.36 -1.02
N LYS A 115 15.77 -12.16 -0.61
CA LYS A 115 16.54 -10.99 -1.02
C LYS A 115 16.74 -10.97 -2.54
N GLU A 116 16.97 -12.13 -3.16
CA GLU A 116 17.12 -12.26 -4.61
C GLU A 116 15.84 -11.83 -5.35
N ASP A 117 14.67 -12.22 -4.85
CA ASP A 117 13.38 -11.85 -5.45
C ASP A 117 13.05 -10.37 -5.25
N ALA A 118 13.36 -9.82 -4.07
CA ALA A 118 13.23 -8.40 -3.81
C ALA A 118 14.13 -7.60 -4.77
N ASP A 119 15.41 -7.98 -4.90
CA ASP A 119 16.34 -7.34 -5.83
C ASP A 119 15.86 -7.42 -7.29
N TYR A 120 15.25 -8.54 -7.70
CA TYR A 120 14.66 -8.69 -9.04
C TYR A 120 13.53 -7.67 -9.26
N ILE A 121 12.60 -7.56 -8.31
CA ILE A 121 11.46 -6.63 -8.37
C ILE A 121 11.96 -5.19 -8.46
N GLU A 122 12.95 -4.82 -7.66
CA GLU A 122 13.50 -3.46 -7.62
C GLU A 122 14.22 -3.07 -8.91
N LYS A 123 14.93 -4.03 -9.52
CA LYS A 123 15.70 -3.82 -10.75
C LYS A 123 14.84 -3.98 -12.01
N ALA A 124 13.57 -4.37 -11.88
CA ALA A 124 12.67 -4.56 -13.01
C ALA A 124 12.59 -3.29 -13.88
N LYS A 125 12.72 -3.48 -15.20
CA LYS A 125 12.59 -2.44 -16.22
C LYS A 125 11.71 -2.96 -17.34
N GLY A 126 10.82 -2.11 -17.83
CA GLY A 126 10.04 -2.43 -19.03
C GLY A 126 10.91 -2.38 -20.27
N THR A 127 10.47 -3.06 -21.32
CA THR A 127 11.13 -3.04 -22.63
C THR A 127 10.30 -2.23 -23.63
N ARG A 128 10.98 -1.56 -24.57
CA ARG A 128 10.29 -0.78 -25.60
C ARG A 128 9.52 -1.72 -26.53
N GLY A 129 8.20 -1.57 -26.58
CA GLY A 129 7.32 -2.43 -27.40
C GLY A 129 7.08 -3.83 -26.81
N GLY A 130 7.51 -4.09 -25.57
CA GLY A 130 7.28 -5.35 -24.87
C GLY A 130 6.60 -5.12 -23.52
N ASP A 131 6.96 -5.95 -22.53
CA ASP A 131 6.34 -5.88 -21.20
C ASP A 131 6.66 -4.58 -20.47
N THR A 132 5.65 -4.06 -19.78
CA THR A 132 5.82 -2.92 -18.88
C THR A 132 6.54 -3.36 -17.61
N LYS A 133 7.24 -2.41 -16.96
CA LYS A 133 7.84 -2.65 -15.64
C LYS A 133 6.80 -3.18 -14.64
N GLU A 134 5.60 -2.62 -14.70
CA GLU A 134 4.48 -3.02 -13.84
C GLU A 134 4.08 -4.48 -14.06
N ASN A 135 3.92 -4.92 -15.32
CA ASN A 135 3.58 -6.30 -15.63
C ASN A 135 4.66 -7.27 -15.12
N ILE A 136 5.94 -6.94 -15.31
CA ILE A 136 7.06 -7.77 -14.84
C ILE A 136 7.01 -7.95 -13.32
N ILE A 137 6.78 -6.86 -12.58
CA ILE A 137 6.67 -6.90 -11.11
C ILE A 137 5.44 -7.69 -10.68
N ASN A 138 4.28 -7.42 -11.30
CA ASN A 138 3.01 -8.08 -10.96
C ASN A 138 3.05 -9.58 -11.23
N ASN A 139 3.69 -10.01 -12.31
CA ASN A 139 3.88 -11.42 -12.66
C ASN A 139 4.79 -12.10 -11.64
N LYS A 140 5.91 -11.47 -11.28
CA LYS A 140 6.83 -12.02 -10.27
C LYS A 140 6.14 -12.16 -8.91
N LEU A 141 5.47 -11.11 -8.42
CA LEU A 141 4.75 -11.14 -7.16
C LEU A 141 3.64 -12.21 -7.17
N SER A 142 2.91 -12.36 -8.28
CA SER A 142 1.86 -13.38 -8.41
C SER A 142 2.43 -14.80 -8.35
N GLY A 143 3.54 -15.07 -9.05
CA GLY A 143 4.19 -16.39 -8.99
C GLY A 143 4.68 -16.74 -7.58
N LEU A 144 5.33 -15.78 -6.90
CA LEU A 144 5.76 -15.98 -5.51
C LEU A 144 4.57 -16.22 -4.56
N TRP A 145 3.47 -15.49 -4.77
CA TRP A 145 2.26 -15.65 -3.97
C TRP A 145 1.64 -17.03 -4.17
N GLU A 146 1.49 -17.48 -5.42
CA GLU A 146 0.96 -18.82 -5.74
C GLU A 146 1.82 -19.95 -5.17
N GLU A 147 3.14 -19.77 -5.14
CA GLU A 147 4.04 -20.72 -4.48
C GLU A 147 3.87 -20.69 -2.96
N PHE A 148 3.74 -19.52 -2.34
CA PHE A 148 3.49 -19.36 -0.91
C PHE A 148 2.14 -19.91 -0.44
N GLU A 149 1.15 -19.99 -1.34
CA GLU A 149 -0.18 -20.53 -1.03
C GLU A 149 -0.29 -22.06 -1.12
N LYS A 150 0.75 -22.75 -1.65
CA LYS A 150 0.82 -24.22 -1.71
C LYS A 150 1.22 -24.81 -0.36
#